data_AF-A0A2E6XQQ0-F1
#
_entry.id   AF-A0A2E6XQQ0-F1
#
_cell.length_a   1.000
_cell.length_b   1.000
_cell.length_c   1.000
_cell.angle_alpha   90.00
_cell.angle_beta   90.00
_cell.angle_gamma   90.00
#
_symmetry.space_group_name_H-M   'P 1'
#
loop_
_entity.id
_entity.type
_entity.pdbx_description
1 polymer ?
#
loop_
_entity_poly.entity_id
_entity_poly.type
_entity_poly.pdbx_seq_one_letter_code
_entity_poly.pdbx_strand_id
1 'polypeptide(L)'
;MLVLKKNIYEISQTTHPENISNQGLNPYDFIFHSLMTDREIFFGLKQLPESEANERLKTLFPHASLFGNVSLLNDFSRKIFEGLLDRNIWHSLNAYHLTYLFDSLHGTYEDYSYSDTQQRIGIFPELEGAAIDFDVFLESYFFGTPFLMDAERFNNMDPEEKKNLNLTDPCLFGVINNLIPSEEETKLQTTSETPYF
;
A
#
# COMPACT_ATOMS: atom_id res chain seq x y z
N MET A 1 -3.63 11.85 7.55
CA MET A 1 -2.35 11.74 6.86
C MET A 1 -1.78 10.37 7.16
N LEU A 2 -1.34 9.60 6.19
CA LEU A 2 -0.75 8.28 6.39
C LEU A 2 0.71 8.40 6.85
N VAL A 3 1.09 7.55 7.80
CA VAL A 3 2.48 7.42 8.23
C VAL A 3 3.18 6.40 7.33
N LEU A 4 4.19 6.88 6.60
CA LEU A 4 5.09 6.11 5.75
C LEU A 4 6.53 6.40 6.17
N LYS A 5 7.52 5.79 5.51
CA LYS A 5 8.95 6.01 5.82
C LYS A 5 9.39 7.46 5.55
N LYS A 6 8.83 8.09 4.52
CA LYS A 6 9.06 9.50 4.17
C LYS A 6 7.73 10.24 4.10
N ASN A 7 7.76 11.54 4.44
CA ASN A 7 6.57 12.39 4.39
C ASN A 7 6.15 12.62 2.93
N ILE A 8 4.97 12.10 2.56
CA ILE A 8 4.39 12.28 1.21
C ILE A 8 3.58 13.57 1.08
N TYR A 9 3.34 14.29 2.17
CA TYR A 9 2.47 15.47 2.21
C TYR A 9 3.22 16.78 2.03
N GLU A 10 4.54 16.76 2.22
CA GLU A 10 5.40 17.92 2.11
C GLU A 10 6.29 17.78 0.88
N ILE A 11 6.25 18.78 -0.01
CA ILE A 11 7.17 18.88 -1.12
C ILE A 11 8.51 19.32 -0.53
N SER A 12 9.46 18.39 -0.38
CA SER A 12 10.80 18.71 0.10
C SER A 12 11.44 19.73 -0.85
N GLN A 13 11.58 20.98 -0.40
CA GLN A 13 12.20 22.07 -1.18
C GLN A 13 13.73 21.89 -1.36
N THR A 14 14.31 20.86 -0.74
CA THR A 14 15.75 20.57 -0.79
C THR A 14 16.03 19.33 -1.63
N THR A 15 16.44 19.56 -2.88
CA THR A 15 17.11 18.58 -3.74
C THR A 15 18.47 18.21 -3.15
N HIS A 16 18.48 17.27 -2.20
CA HIS A 16 19.72 16.60 -1.81
C HIS A 16 20.07 15.54 -2.87
N PRO A 17 21.34 15.41 -3.29
CA PRO A 17 21.76 14.48 -4.35
C PRO A 17 21.56 12.99 -4.01
N GLU A 18 21.34 12.66 -2.73
CA GLU A 18 20.96 11.30 -2.29
C GLU A 18 19.45 11.02 -2.41
N ASN A 19 18.63 12.06 -2.63
CA ASN A 19 17.26 11.91 -3.10
C ASN A 19 17.27 11.77 -4.62
N ILE A 20 17.80 10.67 -5.13
CA ILE A 20 17.52 10.26 -6.51
C ILE A 20 16.02 9.95 -6.55
N SER A 21 15.25 11.01 -6.80
CA SER A 21 13.80 10.98 -6.87
C SER A 21 13.40 9.92 -7.87
N ASN A 22 12.34 9.16 -7.57
CA ASN A 22 11.54 8.52 -8.60
C ASN A 22 11.13 9.58 -9.62
N GLN A 23 11.95 9.78 -10.66
CA GLN A 23 11.79 10.58 -11.88
C GLN A 23 10.64 11.61 -11.93
N GLY A 24 10.43 12.41 -10.89
CA GLY A 24 9.31 13.35 -10.79
C GLY A 24 7.96 12.79 -10.30
N LEU A 25 7.82 11.47 -10.03
CA LEU A 25 6.59 10.88 -9.48
C LEU A 25 6.29 11.47 -8.10
N ASN A 26 5.11 12.09 -7.98
CA ASN A 26 4.62 12.52 -6.68
C ASN A 26 4.06 11.32 -5.90
N PRO A 27 4.63 10.96 -4.73
CA PRO A 27 4.18 9.80 -4.00
C PRO A 27 2.75 9.91 -3.47
N TYR A 28 2.30 11.12 -3.13
CA TYR A 28 0.93 11.35 -2.71
C TYR A 28 -0.04 11.13 -3.87
N ASP A 29 0.29 11.64 -5.06
CA ASP A 29 -0.57 11.49 -6.24
C ASP A 29 -0.64 10.02 -6.69
N PHE A 30 0.47 9.29 -6.61
CA PHE A 30 0.49 7.85 -6.88
C PHE A 30 -0.45 7.07 -5.95
N ILE A 31 -0.30 7.25 -4.63
CA ILE A 31 -1.17 6.58 -3.64
C ILE A 31 -2.63 7.04 -3.78
N PHE A 32 -2.86 8.33 -4.01
CA PHE A 32 -4.21 8.87 -4.20
C PHE A 32 -4.88 8.24 -5.42
N HIS A 33 -4.18 8.17 -6.56
CA HIS A 33 -4.70 7.57 -7.78
C HIS A 33 -5.06 6.11 -7.56
N SER A 34 -4.16 5.31 -6.98
CA SER A 34 -4.39 3.89 -6.70
C SER A 34 -5.62 3.66 -5.82
N LEU A 35 -5.73 4.39 -4.71
CA LEU A 35 -6.86 4.24 -3.80
C LEU A 35 -8.18 4.74 -4.39
N MET A 36 -8.13 5.76 -5.27
CA MET A 36 -9.29 6.25 -5.99
C MET A 36 -9.80 5.21 -6.99
N THR A 37 -8.90 4.62 -7.79
CA THR A 37 -9.20 3.51 -8.70
C THR A 37 -9.79 2.31 -7.95
N ASP A 38 -9.26 1.98 -6.78
CA ASP A 38 -9.81 0.91 -5.95
C ASP A 38 -11.27 1.15 -5.54
N ARG A 39 -11.70 2.41 -5.34
CA ARG A 39 -13.11 2.71 -5.06
C ARG A 39 -14.01 2.26 -6.20
N GLU A 40 -13.58 2.46 -7.43
CA GLU A 40 -14.30 2.03 -8.64
C GLU A 40 -14.29 0.50 -8.77
N ILE A 41 -13.13 -0.12 -8.51
CA ILE A 41 -12.99 -1.59 -8.50
C ILE A 41 -13.97 -2.21 -7.50
N PHE A 42 -13.98 -1.76 -6.24
CA PHE A 42 -14.87 -2.31 -5.23
C PHE A 42 -16.35 -2.01 -5.50
N PHE A 43 -16.67 -0.90 -6.18
CA PHE A 43 -18.02 -0.66 -6.67
C PHE A 43 -18.43 -1.69 -7.72
N GLY A 44 -17.54 -2.01 -8.66
CA GLY A 44 -17.76 -3.05 -9.68
C GLY A 44 -17.89 -4.45 -9.08
N LEU A 45 -16.99 -4.84 -8.16
CA LEU A 45 -17.00 -6.15 -7.51
C LEU A 45 -18.32 -6.42 -6.76
N LYS A 46 -18.92 -5.40 -6.14
CA LYS A 46 -20.21 -5.52 -5.42
C LYS A 46 -21.40 -5.82 -6.33
N GLN A 47 -21.28 -5.58 -7.64
CA GLN A 47 -22.35 -5.87 -8.61
C GLN A 47 -22.28 -7.29 -9.16
N LEU A 48 -21.20 -8.02 -8.90
CA LEU A 48 -20.99 -9.38 -9.37
C LEU A 48 -21.54 -10.41 -8.37
N PRO A 49 -21.86 -11.63 -8.83
CA PRO A 49 -22.07 -12.76 -7.93
C PRO A 49 -20.86 -12.99 -7.03
N GLU A 50 -21.09 -13.35 -5.76
CA GLU A 50 -20.03 -13.45 -4.74
C GLU A 50 -18.85 -14.34 -5.15
N SER A 51 -19.11 -15.49 -5.77
CA SER A 51 -18.05 -16.39 -6.25
C SER A 51 -17.18 -15.74 -7.33
N GLU A 52 -17.79 -15.00 -8.25
CA GLU A 52 -17.06 -14.29 -9.31
C GLU A 52 -16.29 -13.10 -8.75
N ALA A 53 -16.90 -12.34 -7.83
CA ALA A 53 -16.25 -11.23 -7.15
C ALA A 53 -14.99 -11.70 -6.39
N ASN A 54 -15.08 -12.82 -5.68
CA ASN A 54 -13.95 -13.38 -4.94
C ASN A 54 -12.83 -13.91 -5.85
N GLU A 55 -13.16 -14.51 -7.00
CA GLU A 55 -12.12 -14.91 -7.97
C GLU A 55 -11.43 -13.69 -8.59
N ARG A 56 -12.19 -12.65 -8.97
CA ARG A 56 -11.59 -11.39 -9.46
C ARG A 56 -10.76 -10.70 -8.39
N LEU A 57 -11.19 -10.73 -7.12
CA LEU A 57 -10.45 -10.15 -6.01
C LEU A 57 -9.04 -10.76 -5.88
N LYS A 58 -8.91 -12.08 -6.05
CA LYS A 58 -7.59 -12.77 -6.00
C LYS A 58 -6.64 -12.31 -7.09
N THR A 59 -7.16 -11.98 -8.28
CA THR A 59 -6.35 -11.46 -9.38
C THR A 59 -5.91 -10.02 -9.12
N LEU A 60 -6.83 -9.19 -8.60
CA LEU A 60 -6.58 -7.76 -8.38
C LEU A 60 -5.75 -7.48 -7.12
N PHE A 61 -5.94 -8.29 -6.08
CA PHE A 61 -5.30 -8.14 -4.76
C PHE A 61 -4.70 -9.50 -4.32
N PRO A 62 -3.65 -9.99 -5.00
CA PRO A 62 -3.14 -11.34 -4.83
C PRO A 62 -2.62 -11.65 -3.42
N HIS A 63 -2.13 -10.66 -2.68
CA HIS A 63 -1.63 -10.86 -1.32
C HIS A 63 -2.73 -10.59 -0.29
N ALA A 64 -3.44 -9.48 -0.42
CA ALA A 64 -4.46 -9.08 0.55
C ALA A 64 -5.71 -9.99 0.51
N SER A 65 -6.00 -10.62 -0.62
CA SER A 65 -7.08 -11.61 -0.73
C SER A 65 -6.81 -12.92 0.03
N LEU A 66 -5.56 -13.15 0.47
CA LEU A 66 -5.22 -14.34 1.26
C LEU A 66 -5.82 -14.30 2.68
N PHE A 67 -5.95 -13.10 3.25
CA PHE A 67 -6.57 -12.89 4.58
C PHE A 67 -7.91 -12.14 4.51
N GLY A 68 -8.31 -11.67 3.33
CA GLY A 68 -9.43 -10.75 3.17
C GLY A 68 -10.39 -11.10 2.04
N ASN A 69 -11.65 -10.74 2.24
CA ASN A 69 -12.69 -10.83 1.22
C ASN A 69 -13.05 -9.43 0.70
N VAL A 70 -13.98 -9.36 -0.27
CA VAL A 70 -14.40 -8.11 -0.90
C VAL A 70 -14.86 -7.07 0.11
N SER A 71 -15.56 -7.48 1.17
CA SER A 71 -16.05 -6.56 2.20
C SER A 71 -14.90 -5.96 3.01
N LEU A 72 -13.99 -6.81 3.50
CA LEU A 72 -12.85 -6.39 4.31
C LEU A 72 -11.92 -5.46 3.54
N LEU A 73 -11.56 -5.83 2.31
CA LEU A 73 -10.63 -5.02 1.52
C LEU A 73 -11.28 -3.70 1.05
N ASN A 74 -12.60 -3.69 0.78
CA ASN A 74 -13.32 -2.44 0.55
C ASN A 74 -13.32 -1.51 1.79
N ASP A 75 -13.35 -2.08 3.00
CA ASP A 75 -13.25 -1.29 4.23
C ASP A 75 -11.83 -0.75 4.44
N PHE A 76 -10.79 -1.53 4.13
CA PHE A 76 -9.40 -1.03 4.11
C PHE A 76 -9.23 0.11 3.10
N SER A 77 -9.68 -0.10 1.87
CA SER A 77 -9.71 0.92 0.81
C SER A 77 -10.32 2.22 1.31
N ARG A 78 -11.50 2.17 1.94
CA ARG A 78 -12.18 3.36 2.46
C ARG A 78 -11.36 4.03 3.57
N LYS A 79 -10.96 3.28 4.60
CA LYS A 79 -10.26 3.83 5.76
C LYS A 79 -8.91 4.45 5.38
N ILE A 80 -8.14 3.77 4.53
CA ILE A 80 -6.83 4.26 4.07
C ILE A 80 -7.01 5.49 3.18
N PHE A 81 -8.02 5.52 2.31
CA PHE A 81 -8.32 6.71 1.51
C PHE A 81 -8.75 7.91 2.36
N GLU A 82 -9.63 7.71 3.35
CA GLU A 82 -10.00 8.74 4.32
C GLU A 82 -8.77 9.21 5.12
N GLY A 83 -7.93 8.28 5.59
CA GLY A 83 -6.69 8.56 6.28
C GLY A 83 -5.66 9.29 5.40
N LEU A 84 -5.64 9.05 4.09
CA LEU A 84 -4.82 9.79 3.13
C LEU A 84 -5.23 11.26 3.06
N LEU A 85 -6.55 11.53 3.06
CA LEU A 85 -7.13 12.86 2.86
C LEU A 85 -7.18 13.71 4.14
N ASP A 86 -7.30 13.08 5.30
CA ASP A 86 -7.27 13.78 6.58
C ASP A 86 -5.95 14.56 6.72
N ARG A 87 -5.99 15.88 6.95
CA ARG A 87 -4.78 16.72 7.10
C ARG A 87 -4.47 17.07 8.56
N ASN A 88 -5.24 16.57 9.51
CA ASN A 88 -5.13 16.94 10.92
C ASN A 88 -4.57 15.84 11.81
N ILE A 89 -4.73 14.58 11.42
CA ILE A 89 -4.34 13.40 12.22
C ILE A 89 -3.42 12.50 11.40
N TRP A 90 -2.40 11.96 12.05
CA TRP A 90 -1.54 10.92 11.48
C TRP A 90 -2.10 9.53 11.74
N HIS A 91 -2.12 8.69 10.72
CA HIS A 91 -2.70 7.35 10.72
C HIS A 91 -1.61 6.32 10.42
N SER A 92 -1.31 5.47 11.39
CA SER A 92 -0.34 4.39 11.24
C SER A 92 -0.96 3.17 10.56
N LEU A 93 -0.19 2.58 9.66
CA LEU A 93 -0.54 1.39 8.90
C LEU A 93 0.19 0.19 9.49
N ASN A 94 -0.54 -0.86 9.86
CA ASN A 94 0.05 -2.16 10.21
C ASN A 94 0.26 -3.03 8.95
N ALA A 95 0.82 -4.22 9.13
CA ALA A 95 1.09 -5.17 8.06
C ALA A 95 -0.12 -5.47 7.16
N TYR A 96 -1.35 -5.59 7.70
CA TYR A 96 -2.55 -5.83 6.88
C TYR A 96 -2.84 -4.66 5.95
N HIS A 97 -2.80 -3.44 6.47
CA HIS A 97 -3.02 -2.23 5.68
C HIS A 97 -1.92 -2.05 4.62
N LEU A 98 -0.66 -2.31 4.98
CA LEU A 98 0.47 -2.22 4.04
C LEU A 98 0.41 -3.29 2.95
N THR A 99 -0.07 -4.49 3.25
CA THR A 99 -0.25 -5.54 2.24
C THR A 99 -1.33 -5.18 1.23
N TYR A 100 -2.47 -4.65 1.71
CA TYR A 100 -3.50 -4.12 0.81
C TYR A 100 -2.99 -2.95 -0.04
N LEU A 101 -2.29 -1.99 0.58
CA LEU A 101 -1.74 -0.84 -0.13
C LEU A 101 -0.69 -1.27 -1.16
N PHE A 102 0.12 -2.28 -0.86
CA PHE A 102 1.07 -2.85 -1.80
C PHE A 102 0.37 -3.38 -3.06
N ASP A 103 -0.68 -4.20 -2.91
CA ASP A 103 -1.44 -4.71 -4.05
C ASP A 103 -2.07 -3.59 -4.89
N SER A 104 -2.68 -2.60 -4.23
CA SER A 104 -3.29 -1.43 -4.87
C SER A 104 -2.28 -0.65 -5.73
N LEU A 105 -1.12 -0.35 -5.15
CA LEU A 105 -0.05 0.37 -5.83
C LEU A 105 0.56 -0.46 -6.97
N HIS A 106 0.77 -1.76 -6.75
CA HIS A 106 1.30 -2.66 -7.76
C HIS A 106 0.35 -2.76 -8.96
N GLY A 107 -0.96 -2.87 -8.74
CA GLY A 107 -1.95 -2.86 -9.83
C GLY A 107 -1.89 -1.58 -10.65
N THR A 108 -1.79 -0.43 -9.99
CA THR A 108 -1.65 0.88 -10.67
C THR A 108 -0.34 0.97 -11.46
N TYR A 109 0.75 0.47 -10.90
CA TYR A 109 2.05 0.40 -11.57
C TYR A 109 2.01 -0.49 -12.82
N GLU A 110 1.39 -1.67 -12.74
CA GLU A 110 1.24 -2.59 -13.87
C GLU A 110 0.39 -1.97 -14.98
N ASP A 111 -0.78 -1.40 -14.63
CA ASP A 111 -1.66 -0.72 -15.58
C ASP A 111 -0.93 0.43 -16.30
N TYR A 112 -0.17 1.24 -15.55
CA TYR A 112 0.68 2.30 -16.11
C TYR A 112 1.80 1.75 -17.00
N SER A 113 2.45 0.67 -16.58
CA SER A 113 3.59 0.07 -17.27
C SER A 113 3.19 -0.58 -18.60
N TYR A 114 1.99 -1.15 -18.69
CA TYR A 114 1.47 -1.70 -19.95
C TYR A 114 0.75 -0.67 -20.84
N SER A 115 0.47 0.52 -20.31
CA SER A 115 -0.13 1.63 -21.07
C SER A 115 0.84 2.24 -22.09
N ASP A 116 0.28 2.76 -23.19
CA ASP A 116 1.05 3.55 -24.14
C ASP A 116 1.43 4.94 -23.58
N THR A 117 2.32 5.66 -24.26
CA THR A 117 2.81 6.96 -23.79
C THR A 117 1.70 8.00 -23.57
N GLN A 118 0.66 8.04 -24.41
CA GLN A 118 -0.43 9.02 -24.27
C GLN A 118 -1.31 8.68 -23.05
N GLN A 119 -1.59 7.39 -22.86
CA GLN A 119 -2.29 6.90 -21.68
C GLN A 119 -1.50 7.20 -20.40
N ARG A 120 -0.19 6.93 -20.38
CA ARG A 120 0.69 7.25 -19.24
C ARG A 120 0.67 8.73 -18.89
N ILE A 121 0.79 9.61 -19.88
CA ILE A 121 0.66 11.07 -19.67
C ILE A 121 -0.72 11.43 -19.10
N GLY A 122 -1.78 10.71 -19.48
CA GLY A 122 -3.11 10.90 -18.92
C GLY A 122 -3.25 10.47 -17.45
N ILE A 123 -2.49 9.46 -17.02
CA ILE A 123 -2.51 8.94 -15.64
C ILE A 123 -1.62 9.80 -14.73
N PHE A 124 -0.34 9.98 -15.08
CA PHE A 124 0.64 10.79 -14.35
C PHE A 124 1.30 11.79 -15.31
N PRO A 125 0.69 12.97 -15.51
CA PRO A 125 1.20 13.99 -16.44
C PRO A 125 2.62 14.46 -16.10
N GLU A 126 2.96 14.50 -14.81
CA GLU A 126 4.26 14.93 -14.30
C GLU A 126 5.43 14.03 -14.73
N LEU A 127 5.13 12.79 -15.15
CA LEU A 127 6.14 11.86 -15.65
C LEU A 127 6.39 12.01 -17.16
N GLU A 128 5.57 12.76 -17.88
CA GLU A 128 5.67 12.92 -19.34
C GLU A 128 5.77 11.56 -20.09
N GLY A 129 5.17 10.51 -19.54
CA GLY A 129 5.20 9.14 -20.07
C GLY A 129 6.41 8.29 -19.66
N ALA A 130 7.29 8.80 -18.80
CA ALA A 130 8.43 8.07 -18.24
C ALA A 130 7.97 6.86 -17.41
N ALA A 131 8.85 5.86 -17.28
CA ALA A 131 8.55 4.68 -16.48
C ALA A 131 8.52 5.00 -14.98
N ILE A 132 7.67 4.30 -14.24
CA ILE A 132 7.71 4.31 -12.77
C ILE A 132 8.72 3.24 -12.33
N ASP A 133 9.64 3.62 -11.45
CA ASP A 133 10.47 2.65 -10.73
C ASP A 133 9.76 2.28 -9.41
N PHE A 134 9.07 1.13 -9.43
CA PHE A 134 8.27 0.69 -8.30
C PHE A 134 9.14 0.21 -7.12
N ASP A 135 10.29 -0.39 -7.40
CA ASP A 135 11.21 -0.84 -6.36
C ASP A 135 11.76 0.36 -5.58
N VAL A 136 12.18 1.42 -6.28
CA VAL A 136 12.63 2.67 -5.63
C VAL A 136 11.49 3.34 -4.86
N PHE A 137 10.23 3.22 -5.33
CA PHE A 137 9.07 3.70 -4.57
C PHE A 137 8.95 2.97 -3.23
N LEU A 138 8.96 1.64 -3.26
CA LEU A 138 8.84 0.81 -2.07
C LEU A 138 10.00 1.07 -1.09
N GLU A 139 11.24 1.11 -1.57
CA GLU A 139 12.41 1.41 -0.73
C GLU A 139 12.34 2.79 -0.06
N SER A 140 11.75 3.77 -0.76
CA SER A 140 11.62 5.13 -0.28
C SER A 140 10.50 5.33 0.74
N TYR A 141 9.36 4.65 0.57
CA TYR A 141 8.13 4.96 1.31
C TYR A 141 7.63 3.83 2.21
N PHE A 142 7.93 2.56 1.93
CA PHE A 142 7.54 1.45 2.79
C PHE A 142 8.60 1.21 3.88
N PHE A 143 8.15 0.86 5.09
CA PHE A 143 9.04 0.39 6.16
C PHE A 143 9.66 -0.98 5.84
N GLY A 144 9.05 -1.71 4.91
CA GLY A 144 9.50 -2.97 4.34
C GLY A 144 8.33 -3.71 3.69
N THR A 145 8.64 -4.83 3.04
CA THR A 145 7.65 -5.76 2.47
C THR A 145 7.71 -7.16 3.10
N PRO A 146 7.90 -7.30 4.44
CA PRO A 146 8.06 -8.62 5.05
C PRO A 146 6.81 -9.50 4.95
N PHE A 147 5.65 -8.90 4.65
CA PHE A 147 4.42 -9.62 4.33
C PHE A 147 4.48 -10.46 3.06
N LEU A 148 5.50 -10.27 2.21
CA LEU A 148 5.78 -11.12 1.04
C LEU A 148 6.65 -12.35 1.40
N MET A 149 7.04 -12.50 2.67
CA MET A 149 7.88 -13.60 3.12
C MET A 149 7.10 -14.93 3.14
N ASP A 150 7.78 -16.00 2.78
CA ASP A 150 7.26 -17.36 2.97
C ASP A 150 6.97 -17.67 4.46
N ALA A 151 5.81 -18.30 4.70
CA ALA A 151 5.33 -18.57 6.05
C ALA A 151 6.19 -19.59 6.80
N GLU A 152 6.66 -20.64 6.13
CA GLU A 152 7.53 -21.64 6.75
C GLU A 152 8.85 -20.98 7.17
N ARG A 153 9.44 -20.16 6.30
CA ARG A 153 10.64 -19.40 6.63
C ARG A 153 10.40 -18.49 7.84
N PHE A 154 9.34 -17.67 7.84
CA PHE A 154 9.05 -16.75 8.94
C PHE A 154 8.80 -17.47 10.27
N ASN A 155 8.08 -18.60 10.25
CA ASN A 155 7.74 -19.35 11.45
C ASN A 155 8.95 -20.07 12.06
N ASN A 156 9.95 -20.43 11.24
CA ASN A 156 11.17 -21.09 11.69
C ASN A 156 12.28 -20.13 12.16
N MET A 157 12.16 -18.81 11.92
CA MET A 157 13.11 -17.82 12.43
C MET A 157 13.03 -17.70 13.95
N ASP A 158 14.18 -17.61 14.61
CA ASP A 158 14.24 -17.33 16.03
C ASP A 158 13.92 -15.85 16.34
N PRO A 159 13.58 -15.50 17.59
CA PRO A 159 13.21 -14.14 17.96
C PRO A 159 14.32 -13.09 17.71
N GLU A 160 15.60 -13.46 17.83
CA GLU A 160 16.70 -12.54 17.61
C GLU A 160 16.89 -12.26 16.12
N GLU A 161 16.75 -13.28 15.26
CA GLU A 161 16.74 -13.11 13.80
C GLU A 161 15.61 -12.17 13.36
N LYS A 162 14.39 -12.37 13.86
CA LYS A 162 13.24 -11.50 13.55
C LYS A 162 13.50 -10.05 13.96
N LYS A 163 14.09 -9.84 15.13
CA LYS A 163 14.45 -8.52 15.63
C LYS A 163 15.53 -7.87 14.76
N ASN A 164 16.56 -8.61 14.37
CA ASN A 164 17.65 -8.12 13.52
C ASN A 164 17.17 -7.73 12.11
N LEU A 165 16.12 -8.38 11.62
CA LEU A 165 15.46 -8.09 10.34
C LEU A 165 14.33 -7.05 10.44
N ASN A 166 14.14 -6.41 11.62
CA ASN A 166 13.04 -5.48 11.90
C ASN A 166 11.64 -6.06 11.61
N LEU A 167 11.45 -7.37 11.81
CA LEU A 167 10.18 -8.08 11.65
C LEU A 167 9.32 -7.97 12.92
N THR A 168 9.11 -6.73 13.40
CA THR A 168 8.54 -6.46 14.73
C THR A 168 7.10 -5.97 14.70
N ASP A 169 6.48 -5.80 13.52
CA ASP A 169 5.05 -5.48 13.43
C ASP A 169 4.22 -6.64 14.02
N PRO A 170 3.38 -6.39 15.06
CA PRO A 170 2.58 -7.42 15.70
C PRO A 170 1.61 -8.15 14.75
N CYS A 171 1.16 -7.48 13.68
CA CYS A 171 0.22 -8.02 12.71
C CYS A 171 0.91 -8.89 11.64
N LEU A 172 2.24 -8.85 11.57
CA LEU A 172 3.01 -9.51 10.50
C LEU A 172 2.82 -11.03 10.48
N PHE A 173 2.79 -11.65 11.67
CA PHE A 173 2.51 -13.09 11.77
C PHE A 173 1.15 -13.45 11.17
N GLY A 174 0.13 -12.63 11.44
CA GLY A 174 -1.22 -12.84 10.94
C GLY A 174 -1.29 -12.75 9.43
N VAL A 175 -0.69 -11.71 8.84
CA VAL A 175 -0.61 -11.55 7.38
C VAL A 175 0.09 -12.74 6.72
N ILE A 176 1.29 -13.09 7.18
CA ILE A 176 2.11 -14.16 6.59
C ILE A 176 1.41 -15.52 6.68
N ASN A 177 0.65 -15.76 7.76
CA ASN A 177 -0.10 -17.00 7.96
C ASN A 177 -1.56 -16.91 7.49
N ASN A 178 -1.91 -15.88 6.70
CA ASN A 178 -3.23 -15.70 6.08
C ASN A 178 -4.39 -15.68 7.09
N LEU A 179 -4.15 -15.12 8.28
CA LEU A 179 -5.15 -14.98 9.33
C LEU A 179 -6.02 -13.74 9.06
N ILE A 180 -7.33 -13.87 9.25
CA ILE A 180 -8.25 -12.74 9.13
C ILE A 180 -7.96 -11.76 10.28
N PRO A 181 -7.77 -10.45 10.01
CA PRO A 181 -7.52 -9.47 11.06
C PRO A 181 -8.71 -9.35 12.02
N SER A 182 -8.40 -9.15 13.30
CA SER A 182 -9.37 -8.75 14.31
C SER A 182 -9.87 -7.33 14.08
N GLU A 183 -11.00 -6.97 14.71
CA GLU A 183 -11.58 -5.63 14.57
C GLU A 183 -10.58 -4.50 14.87
N GLU A 184 -9.73 -4.68 15.89
CA GLU A 184 -8.69 -3.72 16.25
C GLU A 184 -7.60 -3.62 15.18
N GLU A 185 -7.19 -4.74 14.59
CA GLU A 185 -6.18 -4.76 13.51
C GLU A 185 -6.72 -4.14 12.20
N THR A 186 -8.04 -4.02 12.04
CA THR A 186 -8.64 -3.31 10.90
C THR A 186 -8.71 -1.79 11.07
N LYS A 187 -8.39 -1.25 12.25
CA LYS A 187 -8.46 0.19 12.54
C LYS A 187 -7.10 0.83 12.26
N LEU A 188 -7.13 2.04 11.70
CA LEU A 188 -5.95 2.89 11.62
C LEU A 188 -5.68 3.48 13.01
N GLN A 189 -4.47 3.28 13.53
CA GLN A 189 -4.07 3.88 14.79
C GLN A 189 -3.72 5.35 14.56
N THR A 190 -4.20 6.23 15.42
CA THR A 190 -4.06 7.68 15.24
C THR A 190 -3.07 8.30 16.21
N THR A 191 -2.35 9.31 15.74
CA THR A 191 -1.55 10.20 16.59
C THR A 191 -1.66 11.65 16.09
N SER A 192 -1.60 12.60 17.01
CA SER A 192 -1.53 14.03 16.72
C SER A 192 -0.10 14.55 16.61
N GLU A 193 0.88 13.76 17.03
CA GLU A 193 2.30 14.11 16.97
C GLU A 193 2.86 13.83 15.57
N THR A 194 3.73 14.73 15.08
CA THR A 194 4.40 14.54 13.79
C THR A 194 5.35 13.35 13.86
N PRO A 195 5.22 12.33 12.99
CA PRO A 195 6.06 11.14 13.04
C PRO A 195 7.43 11.33 12.34
N TYR A 196 7.62 12.45 11.64
CA TYR A 196 8.83 12.80 10.92
C TYR A 196 9.66 13.80 11.72
N PHE A 197 10.90 13.43 12.04
CA PHE A 197 11.89 14.24 12.76
C PHE A 197 13.24 14.20 12.06
#